data_AF-A0A7S4W7D8-F1
#
_entry.id   AF-A0A7S4W7D8-F1
#
_cell.length_a   1.000
_cell.length_b   1.000
_cell.length_c   1.000
_cell.angle_alpha   90.00
_cell.angle_beta   90.00
_cell.angle_gamma   90.00
#
_symmetry.space_group_name_H-M   'P 1'
#
loop_
_entity.id
_entity.type
_entity.pdbx_description
1 polymer ?
#
loop_
_entity_poly.entity_id
_entity_poly.type
_entity_poly.pdbx_seq_one_letter_code
_entity_poly.pdbx_strand_id
1 'polypeptide(L)'
;FWLKPVLAHAPKQAPPRKMVDVKIEFQHNGQRWEHEFNVLKGTPVNKLKLLMVAPKGTQEDADKFELRLKGRRVPNYVGIKKPTTLQFEYLGKDEGAVRAKEDASKVEDGDTFWESDEEEAKAWTVHFNYDLMGKGDVEAMECTDVKAVKSKVEQFGYSGFSLWRGMAYLKKVDKQLTKKDLQFKGKDSGVTFYIYNPEPVYVFKEDRVPEPPPRAEQAPPPQPRAEAPKPQAPPKPAATPVEVTVRHAMPEMESEITVQVMSDSTLLDVRRAVMAALGESKLSEVKLVKRSGKTLASLSSDDPLGARREFLSMGRSLRQQGGQAPAAPSTAKPAPAAPAPSPAPAPAPAPAQAPAPAPAPAPAPAPQPAPAPAQAAPPVREEPKDLDISVTIDRALGFAAPLKVKKFSTIQSVKQQLADMDPTGSAKPTDWFLGIPAKQEGGKPTVVPDEALVTEEHLELELVPKDQVEAAPAAPAEDTSPVEVTLTHAVDGTSCKVSVPANSTVLDVRRAVMAAIGQTKLSEVKIVKKSGQAFQSLTDSEKLNGRTSLKTMGCPLG
;
A
#
# COMPACT_ATOMS: atom_id res chain seq x y z
N PHE A 1 38.90 53.99 -7.33
CA PHE A 1 38.39 53.23 -8.49
C PHE A 1 37.28 52.32 -8.01
N TRP A 2 36.05 52.63 -8.43
CA TRP A 2 34.83 51.90 -8.08
C TRP A 2 34.83 50.49 -8.66
N LEU A 3 34.58 49.46 -7.85
CA LEU A 3 34.10 48.17 -8.34
C LEU A 3 32.61 48.07 -8.02
N LYS A 4 31.81 48.03 -9.09
CA LYS A 4 30.34 47.95 -9.06
C LYS A 4 29.88 46.61 -8.47
N PRO A 5 28.76 46.57 -7.72
CA PRO A 5 28.13 45.30 -7.37
C PRO A 5 27.58 44.64 -8.64
N VAL A 6 28.03 43.41 -8.90
CA VAL A 6 27.43 42.55 -9.92
C VAL A 6 26.06 42.13 -9.40
N LEU A 7 25.00 42.62 -10.06
CA LEU A 7 23.64 42.11 -9.91
C LEU A 7 23.65 40.60 -10.17
N ALA A 8 23.61 39.82 -9.10
CA ALA A 8 23.38 38.38 -9.15
C ALA A 8 22.05 38.16 -9.88
N HIS A 9 22.13 37.60 -11.08
CA HIS A 9 20.94 37.11 -11.77
C HIS A 9 20.35 35.98 -10.92
N ALA A 10 19.06 36.10 -10.59
CA ALA A 10 18.33 35.04 -9.91
C ALA A 10 18.56 33.70 -10.65
N PRO A 11 18.96 32.62 -9.96
CA PRO A 11 19.23 31.35 -10.61
C PRO A 11 17.93 30.81 -11.24
N LYS A 12 18.02 30.42 -12.51
CA LYS A 12 16.93 29.75 -13.22
C LYS A 12 16.59 28.44 -12.50
N GLN A 13 15.36 28.34 -12.01
CA GLN A 13 14.80 27.14 -11.39
C GLN A 13 14.99 25.91 -12.30
N ALA A 14 15.43 24.78 -11.73
CA ALA A 14 15.42 23.49 -12.41
C ALA A 14 13.98 23.07 -12.72
N PRO A 15 13.72 22.34 -13.82
CA PRO A 15 12.37 21.96 -14.18
C PRO A 15 11.76 21.06 -13.08
N PRO A 16 10.52 21.32 -12.64
CA PRO A 16 9.88 20.55 -11.60
C PRO A 16 9.80 19.06 -12.00
N ARG A 17 10.10 18.16 -11.05
CA ARG A 17 9.88 16.72 -11.23
C ARG A 17 8.40 16.52 -11.57
N LYS A 18 8.12 15.82 -12.67
CA LYS A 18 6.75 15.68 -13.18
C LYS A 18 5.94 14.81 -12.23
N MET A 19 5.04 15.44 -11.50
CA MET A 19 4.00 14.75 -10.74
C MET A 19 2.87 14.33 -11.68
N VAL A 20 2.14 13.30 -11.26
CA VAL A 20 1.07 12.70 -12.02
C VAL A 20 -0.13 12.56 -11.09
N ASP A 21 -1.25 13.14 -11.51
CA ASP A 21 -2.52 13.01 -10.80
C ASP A 21 -3.12 11.62 -11.06
N VAL A 22 -3.48 10.94 -9.99
CA VAL A 22 -4.10 9.62 -10.00
C VAL A 22 -5.39 9.70 -9.24
N LYS A 23 -6.48 9.40 -9.93
CA LYS A 23 -7.81 9.39 -9.35
C LYS A 23 -8.22 7.97 -9.04
N ILE A 24 -8.67 7.70 -7.81
CA ILE A 24 -9.18 6.40 -7.39
C ILE A 24 -10.69 6.49 -7.27
N GLU A 25 -11.40 5.70 -8.07
CA GLU A 25 -12.85 5.53 -8.00
C GLU A 25 -13.19 4.38 -7.04
N PHE A 26 -14.09 4.65 -6.10
CA PHE A 26 -14.62 3.67 -5.17
C PHE A 26 -16.09 3.40 -5.50
N GLN A 27 -16.51 2.15 -5.34
CA GLN A 27 -17.91 1.77 -5.44
C GLN A 27 -18.30 0.85 -4.28
N HIS A 28 -19.30 1.24 -3.51
CA HIS A 28 -19.83 0.43 -2.41
C HIS A 28 -21.34 0.64 -2.27
N ASN A 29 -22.11 -0.45 -2.20
CA ASN A 29 -23.58 -0.43 -2.04
C ASN A 29 -24.32 0.52 -3.00
N GLY A 30 -23.86 0.61 -4.26
CA GLY A 30 -24.44 1.48 -5.28
C GLY A 30 -24.01 2.95 -5.21
N GLN A 31 -23.27 3.35 -4.18
CA GLN A 31 -22.64 4.66 -4.08
C GLN A 31 -21.27 4.66 -4.78
N ARG A 32 -20.90 5.82 -5.33
CA ARG A 32 -19.60 6.06 -5.98
C ARG A 32 -19.00 7.35 -5.46
N TRP A 33 -17.71 7.31 -5.14
CA TRP A 33 -16.92 8.49 -4.80
C TRP A 33 -15.50 8.33 -5.34
N GLU A 34 -14.76 9.44 -5.38
CA GLU A 34 -13.40 9.47 -5.90
C GLU A 34 -12.43 10.12 -4.91
N HIS A 35 -11.16 9.74 -4.99
CA HIS A 35 -10.09 10.38 -4.23
C HIS A 35 -8.88 10.61 -5.13
N GLU A 36 -8.25 11.78 -5.02
CA GLU A 36 -7.12 12.16 -5.87
C GLU A 36 -5.78 12.07 -5.13
N PHE A 37 -4.80 11.45 -5.78
CA PHE A 37 -3.43 11.34 -5.30
C PHE A 37 -2.49 11.99 -6.31
N ASN A 38 -1.46 12.67 -5.83
CA ASN A 38 -0.46 13.28 -6.69
C ASN A 38 0.89 12.57 -6.46
N VAL A 39 1.28 11.68 -7.36
CA VAL A 39 2.46 10.81 -7.21
C VAL A 39 3.55 11.15 -8.22
N LEU A 40 4.80 10.77 -7.93
CA LEU A 40 5.87 10.88 -8.91
C LEU A 40 5.59 10.04 -10.16
N LYS A 41 5.94 10.56 -11.33
CA LYS A 41 5.90 9.78 -12.56
C LYS A 41 6.81 8.55 -12.43
N GLY A 42 6.21 7.36 -12.52
CA GLY A 42 6.87 6.07 -12.41
C GLY A 42 6.59 5.31 -11.11
N THR A 43 5.90 5.92 -10.13
CA THR A 43 5.54 5.26 -8.86
C THR A 43 4.81 3.94 -9.12
N PRO A 44 5.25 2.81 -8.54
CA PRO A 44 4.59 1.52 -8.69
C PRO A 44 3.23 1.52 -7.98
N VAL A 45 2.28 0.76 -8.52
CA VAL A 45 0.94 0.62 -7.95
C VAL A 45 0.99 0.19 -6.48
N ASN A 46 1.93 -0.65 -6.06
CA ASN A 46 2.04 -1.03 -4.65
C ASN A 46 2.30 0.17 -3.73
N LYS A 47 3.20 1.09 -4.12
CA LYS A 47 3.51 2.27 -3.32
C LYS A 47 2.31 3.23 -3.29
N LEU A 48 1.52 3.32 -4.37
CA LEU A 48 0.24 4.04 -4.34
C LEU A 48 -0.76 3.37 -3.39
N LYS A 49 -0.89 2.05 -3.40
CA LYS A 49 -1.77 1.33 -2.47
C LYS A 49 -1.37 1.53 -1.01
N LEU A 50 -0.07 1.54 -0.70
CA LEU A 50 0.43 1.90 0.62
C LEU A 50 0.05 3.33 1.02
N LEU A 51 0.12 4.29 0.09
CA LEU A 51 -0.34 5.67 0.34
C LEU A 51 -1.85 5.73 0.65
N MET A 52 -2.66 4.87 0.02
CA MET A 52 -4.11 4.83 0.27
C MET A 52 -4.48 4.31 1.66
N VAL A 53 -3.60 3.55 2.31
CA VAL A 53 -3.81 3.03 3.67
C VAL A 53 -2.99 3.76 4.73
N ALA A 54 -2.13 4.70 4.32
CA ALA A 54 -1.34 5.53 5.21
C ALA A 54 -2.22 6.43 6.11
N PRO A 55 -1.72 6.88 7.28
CA PRO A 55 -0.39 6.59 7.85
C PRO A 55 -0.34 5.30 8.70
N LYS A 56 -1.48 4.64 8.95
CA LYS A 56 -1.59 3.52 9.89
C LYS A 56 -1.64 2.13 9.22
N GLY A 57 -1.79 2.09 7.90
CA GLY A 57 -1.96 0.85 7.15
C GLY A 57 -0.65 0.14 6.85
N THR A 58 -0.72 -1.17 6.88
CA THR A 58 0.41 -2.08 6.61
C THR A 58 0.43 -2.53 5.15
N GLN A 59 1.49 -3.22 4.74
CA GLN A 59 1.53 -3.91 3.45
C GLN A 59 0.40 -4.95 3.33
N GLU A 60 0.05 -5.64 4.42
CA GLU A 60 -1.10 -6.56 4.42
C GLU A 60 -2.42 -5.83 4.15
N ASP A 61 -2.57 -4.59 4.63
CA ASP A 61 -3.76 -3.78 4.35
C ASP A 61 -3.81 -3.33 2.90
N ALA A 62 -2.67 -2.94 2.34
CA ALA A 62 -2.54 -2.65 0.91
C ALA A 62 -2.87 -3.90 0.06
N ASP A 63 -2.47 -5.09 0.48
CA ASP A 63 -2.69 -6.32 -0.28
C ASP A 63 -4.15 -6.77 -0.32
N LYS A 64 -4.99 -6.37 0.64
CA LYS A 64 -6.42 -6.72 0.69
C LYS A 64 -7.26 -6.15 -0.47
N PHE A 65 -6.69 -5.30 -1.31
CA PHE A 65 -7.39 -4.71 -2.45
C PHE A 65 -6.47 -4.60 -3.68
N GLU A 66 -7.08 -4.40 -4.84
CA GLU A 66 -6.36 -4.13 -6.07
C GLU A 66 -6.90 -2.87 -6.75
N LEU A 67 -6.08 -2.35 -7.66
CA LEU A 67 -6.45 -1.23 -8.52
C LEU A 67 -6.68 -1.74 -9.93
N ARG A 68 -7.77 -1.29 -10.55
CA ARG A 68 -8.14 -1.65 -11.91
C ARG A 68 -8.13 -0.44 -12.82
N LEU A 69 -7.57 -0.58 -14.01
CA LEU A 69 -7.67 0.42 -15.06
C LEU A 69 -8.68 -0.09 -16.09
N LYS A 70 -9.83 0.59 -16.19
CA LYS A 70 -10.92 0.21 -17.12
C LYS A 70 -11.37 -1.25 -16.94
N GLY A 71 -11.57 -1.67 -15.69
CA GLY A 71 -11.99 -3.03 -15.33
C GLY A 71 -10.89 -4.08 -15.41
N ARG A 72 -9.66 -3.74 -15.82
CA ARG A 72 -8.52 -4.66 -15.82
C ARG A 72 -7.61 -4.43 -14.63
N ARG A 73 -7.25 -5.50 -13.94
CA ARG A 73 -6.26 -5.48 -12.86
C ARG A 73 -4.94 -4.83 -13.30
N VAL A 74 -4.41 -3.94 -12.47
CA VAL A 74 -3.08 -3.36 -12.62
C VAL A 74 -2.13 -4.00 -11.60
N PRO A 75 -1.09 -4.73 -12.04
CA PRO A 75 -0.14 -5.37 -11.13
C PRO A 75 0.63 -4.37 -10.25
N ASN A 76 1.00 -4.82 -9.05
CA ASN A 76 1.69 -4.05 -8.01
C ASN A 76 3.01 -3.41 -8.49
N TYR A 77 3.73 -4.03 -9.43
CA TYR A 77 5.01 -3.55 -9.98
C TYR A 77 4.85 -2.51 -11.10
N VAL A 78 3.64 -2.27 -11.62
CA VAL A 78 3.45 -1.35 -12.76
C VAL A 78 3.60 0.11 -12.30
N GLY A 79 4.51 0.84 -12.95
CA GLY A 79 4.75 2.26 -12.70
C GLY A 79 3.74 3.19 -13.39
N ILE A 80 3.27 4.21 -12.67
CA ILE A 80 2.26 5.18 -13.14
C ILE A 80 2.93 6.32 -13.92
N LYS A 81 2.76 6.34 -15.24
CA LYS A 81 3.52 7.25 -16.13
C LYS A 81 2.76 8.51 -16.58
N LYS A 82 1.44 8.55 -16.42
CA LYS A 82 0.54 9.59 -16.92
C LYS A 82 -0.71 9.70 -16.05
N PRO A 83 -1.42 10.85 -16.08
CA PRO A 83 -2.65 10.98 -15.31
C PRO A 83 -3.63 9.86 -15.63
N THR A 84 -4.12 9.20 -14.58
CA THR A 84 -4.86 7.95 -14.73
C THR A 84 -5.95 7.84 -13.67
N THR A 85 -7.13 7.37 -14.08
CA THR A 85 -8.20 6.97 -13.17
C THR A 85 -8.16 5.47 -12.98
N LEU A 86 -8.05 5.03 -11.73
CA LEU A 86 -8.05 3.63 -11.31
C LEU A 86 -9.29 3.35 -10.48
N GLN A 87 -9.78 2.13 -10.54
CA GLN A 87 -10.95 1.65 -9.81
C GLN A 87 -10.47 0.80 -8.65
N PHE A 88 -10.95 1.08 -7.46
CA PHE A 88 -10.68 0.30 -6.28
C PHE A 88 -11.55 -0.97 -6.26
N GLU A 89 -10.93 -2.11 -5.99
CA GLU A 89 -11.63 -3.38 -5.79
C GLU A 89 -11.10 -4.08 -4.54
N TYR A 90 -11.96 -4.33 -3.57
CA TYR A 90 -11.60 -5.06 -2.36
C TYR A 90 -11.64 -6.57 -2.62
N LEU A 91 -10.52 -7.25 -2.37
CA LEU A 91 -10.36 -8.69 -2.57
C LEU A 91 -10.48 -9.48 -1.25
N GLY A 92 -10.16 -8.83 -0.12
CA GLY A 92 -10.01 -9.51 1.17
C GLY A 92 -8.61 -10.09 1.37
N LYS A 93 -8.38 -10.65 2.57
CA LYS A 93 -7.04 -11.05 3.02
C LYS A 93 -6.41 -12.15 2.16
N ASP A 94 -7.17 -13.21 1.89
CA ASP A 94 -6.62 -14.42 1.26
C ASP A 94 -6.37 -14.22 -0.24
N GLU A 95 -7.36 -13.73 -0.98
CA GLU A 95 -7.20 -13.43 -2.42
C GLU A 95 -6.18 -12.31 -2.65
N GLY A 96 -6.18 -11.29 -1.78
CA GLY A 96 -5.20 -10.21 -1.80
C GLY A 96 -3.76 -10.70 -1.65
N ALA A 97 -3.50 -11.56 -0.66
CA ALA A 97 -2.18 -12.15 -0.43
C ALA A 97 -1.71 -13.03 -1.60
N VAL A 98 -2.62 -13.82 -2.20
CA VAL A 98 -2.32 -14.62 -3.41
C VAL A 98 -1.88 -13.71 -4.56
N ARG A 99 -2.65 -12.65 -4.82
CA ARG A 99 -2.36 -11.69 -5.91
C ARG A 99 -1.06 -10.91 -5.68
N ALA A 100 -0.77 -10.54 -4.45
CA ALA A 100 0.49 -9.89 -4.09
C ALA A 100 1.69 -10.82 -4.34
N LYS A 101 1.56 -12.11 -3.99
CA LYS A 101 2.60 -13.12 -4.22
C LYS A 101 2.81 -13.41 -5.71
N GLU A 102 1.74 -13.49 -6.51
CA GLU A 102 1.84 -13.64 -7.97
C GLU A 102 2.60 -12.47 -8.60
N ASP A 103 2.30 -11.24 -8.18
CA ASP A 103 3.01 -10.06 -8.69
C ASP A 103 4.47 -10.06 -8.27
N ALA A 104 4.79 -10.47 -7.03
CA ALA A 104 6.15 -10.59 -6.55
C ALA A 104 6.95 -11.64 -7.35
N SER A 105 6.34 -12.80 -7.67
CA SER A 105 6.98 -13.84 -8.48
C SER A 105 7.25 -13.42 -9.93
N LYS A 106 6.47 -12.47 -10.47
CA LYS A 106 6.65 -11.96 -11.85
C LYS A 106 7.73 -10.89 -11.96
N VAL A 107 8.29 -10.43 -10.84
CA VAL A 107 9.47 -9.57 -10.83
C VAL A 107 10.75 -10.36 -11.13
N GLU A 108 10.75 -11.69 -10.93
CA GLU A 108 11.94 -12.54 -11.13
C GLU A 108 12.22 -12.90 -12.60
N ASP A 109 11.20 -12.91 -13.48
CA ASP A 109 11.36 -13.18 -14.92
C ASP A 109 11.49 -11.89 -15.74
N GLY A 110 12.64 -11.25 -15.65
CA GLY A 110 13.17 -10.38 -16.72
C GLY A 110 12.50 -9.03 -16.93
N ASP A 111 12.53 -8.14 -15.95
CA ASP A 111 13.13 -6.79 -16.09
C ASP A 111 12.95 -5.99 -14.79
N THR A 112 14.08 -5.58 -14.21
CA THR A 112 14.26 -4.61 -13.09
C THR A 112 14.29 -5.18 -11.66
N PHE A 113 15.35 -5.92 -11.39
CA PHE A 113 16.32 -5.74 -10.29
C PHE A 113 15.90 -4.76 -9.16
N TRP A 114 15.46 -5.27 -8.00
CA TRP A 114 15.79 -4.71 -6.68
C TRP A 114 15.75 -5.83 -5.62
N GLU A 115 16.93 -6.13 -5.08
CA GLU A 115 17.21 -7.06 -3.99
C GLU A 115 16.71 -6.48 -2.66
N SER A 116 16.09 -7.34 -1.87
CA SER A 116 15.55 -7.11 -0.53
C SER A 116 16.66 -6.88 0.49
N ASP A 117 16.74 -5.68 1.10
CA ASP A 117 17.26 -5.40 2.47
C ASP A 117 17.21 -3.86 2.81
N GLU A 118 16.17 -3.15 2.37
CA GLU A 118 16.30 -1.75 1.91
C GLU A 118 15.43 -0.68 2.61
N GLU A 119 15.21 -0.76 3.93
CA GLU A 119 14.52 0.33 4.68
C GLU A 119 15.46 1.36 5.33
N GLU A 120 16.69 1.01 5.70
CA GLU A 120 17.68 1.97 6.23
C GLU A 120 18.60 2.57 5.14
N ALA A 121 18.59 1.95 3.95
CA ALA A 121 19.44 2.29 2.79
C ALA A 121 18.78 3.26 1.79
N LYS A 122 17.46 3.51 1.87
CA LYS A 122 16.75 4.35 0.89
C LYS A 122 17.01 5.85 1.07
N ALA A 123 17.16 6.31 2.32
CA ALA A 123 17.45 7.72 2.60
C ALA A 123 18.95 8.04 2.63
N TRP A 124 19.83 7.03 2.75
CA TRP A 124 21.24 7.26 3.01
C TRP A 124 22.13 6.29 2.22
N THR A 125 22.98 6.82 1.34
CA THR A 125 24.01 6.01 0.66
C THR A 125 25.39 6.30 1.21
N VAL A 126 26.14 5.26 1.55
CA VAL A 126 27.45 5.35 2.21
C VAL A 126 28.57 4.98 1.24
N HIS A 127 29.66 5.74 1.25
CA HIS A 127 30.80 5.57 0.37
C HIS A 127 32.13 5.67 1.14
N PHE A 128 32.80 4.54 1.32
CA PHE A 128 34.10 4.44 1.99
C PHE A 128 35.24 4.93 1.12
N ASN A 129 36.16 5.71 1.70
CA ASN A 129 37.31 6.34 1.05
C ASN A 129 36.93 7.35 -0.05
N TYR A 130 35.72 7.90 0.02
CA TYR A 130 35.24 8.94 -0.89
C TYR A 130 35.00 10.23 -0.12
N ASP A 131 35.21 11.37 -0.76
CA ASP A 131 34.88 12.68 -0.22
C ASP A 131 34.49 13.67 -1.32
N LEU A 132 33.71 14.69 -0.98
CA LEU A 132 33.32 15.78 -1.87
C LEU A 132 34.37 16.90 -1.79
N MET A 133 35.13 17.11 -2.86
CA MET A 133 36.24 18.06 -2.88
C MET A 133 35.77 19.48 -3.25
N GLY A 134 36.02 20.46 -2.37
CA GLY A 134 35.92 21.89 -2.67
C GLY A 134 34.49 22.44 -2.81
N LYS A 135 34.07 23.22 -1.81
CA LYS A 135 32.78 23.91 -1.64
C LYS A 135 31.61 22.98 -1.31
N GLY A 136 31.19 23.04 -0.04
CA GLY A 136 30.00 22.38 0.45
C GLY A 136 29.96 22.31 1.97
N ASP A 137 31.12 22.29 2.62
CA ASP A 137 31.21 22.21 4.08
C ASP A 137 30.58 23.48 4.69
N VAL A 138 29.40 23.30 5.28
CA VAL A 138 28.62 24.37 5.91
C VAL A 138 28.82 24.37 7.41
N GLU A 139 29.14 23.21 7.98
CA GLU A 139 29.28 23.01 9.41
C GLU A 139 30.14 21.78 9.69
N ALA A 140 30.84 21.77 10.82
CA ALA A 140 31.54 20.60 11.33
C ALA A 140 31.10 20.33 12.78
N MET A 141 30.96 19.06 13.15
CA MET A 141 30.62 18.65 14.50
C MET A 141 31.37 17.38 14.91
N GLU A 142 31.57 17.21 16.21
CA GLU A 142 32.07 15.96 16.76
C GLU A 142 31.03 14.85 16.55
N CYS A 143 31.49 13.69 16.07
CA CYS A 143 30.64 12.55 15.77
C CYS A 143 30.84 11.46 16.83
N THR A 144 30.11 11.58 17.93
CA THR A 144 30.00 10.52 18.95
C THR A 144 28.99 9.45 18.54
N ASP A 145 27.95 9.83 17.77
CA ASP A 145 26.96 8.94 17.17
C ASP A 145 26.61 9.42 15.74
N VAL A 146 26.75 8.52 14.76
CA VAL A 146 26.42 8.78 13.35
C VAL A 146 24.93 9.10 13.17
N LYS A 147 24.04 8.58 14.03
CA LYS A 147 22.60 8.87 13.99
C LYS A 147 22.32 10.34 14.28
N ALA A 148 23.00 10.93 15.27
CA ALA A 148 22.84 12.35 15.59
C ALA A 148 23.25 13.26 14.42
N VAL A 149 24.33 12.90 13.72
CA VAL A 149 24.79 13.62 12.52
C VAL A 149 23.78 13.50 11.37
N LYS A 150 23.22 12.29 11.15
CA LYS A 150 22.15 12.08 10.16
C LYS A 150 20.91 12.92 10.46
N SER A 151 20.40 12.89 11.71
CA SER A 151 19.24 13.70 12.11
C SER A 151 19.46 15.19 11.89
N LYS A 152 20.69 15.69 12.10
CA LYS A 152 21.02 17.09 11.83
C LYS A 152 21.04 17.41 10.34
N VAL A 153 21.55 16.52 9.50
CA VAL A 153 21.47 16.68 8.03
C VAL A 153 20.04 16.71 7.55
N GLU A 154 19.17 15.87 8.11
CA GLU A 154 17.74 15.83 7.82
C GLU A 154 17.05 17.15 8.23
N GLN A 155 17.29 17.61 9.47
CA GLN A 155 16.71 18.82 10.03
C GLN A 155 17.07 20.09 9.25
N PHE A 156 18.32 20.23 8.84
CA PHE A 156 18.83 21.45 8.19
C PHE A 156 18.87 21.36 6.65
N GLY A 157 18.38 20.25 6.09
CA GLY A 157 18.31 20.02 4.64
C GLY A 157 19.68 20.05 3.98
N TYR A 158 20.66 19.39 4.60
CA TYR A 158 22.00 19.23 4.03
C TYR A 158 22.02 18.06 3.03
N SER A 159 23.01 18.06 2.14
CA SER A 159 23.13 17.07 1.06
C SER A 159 23.84 15.78 1.52
N GLY A 160 24.53 15.82 2.65
CA GLY A 160 25.30 14.70 3.20
C GLY A 160 26.38 15.17 4.17
N PHE A 161 27.30 14.28 4.54
CA PHE A 161 28.46 14.61 5.36
C PHE A 161 29.64 13.67 5.12
N SER A 162 30.86 14.14 5.36
CA SER A 162 32.05 13.28 5.44
C SER A 162 32.44 13.04 6.90
N LEU A 163 32.77 11.79 7.23
CA LEU A 163 33.26 11.37 8.54
C LEU A 163 34.75 11.10 8.43
N TRP A 164 35.55 11.81 9.23
CA TRP A 164 36.99 11.63 9.28
C TRP A 164 37.52 11.93 10.69
N ARG A 165 38.24 10.97 11.28
CA ARG A 165 38.86 11.06 12.62
C ARG A 165 37.89 11.51 13.73
N GLY A 166 36.68 10.96 13.75
CA GLY A 166 35.66 11.29 14.76
C GLY A 166 34.97 12.64 14.56
N MET A 167 35.28 13.37 13.49
CA MET A 167 34.61 14.62 13.12
C MET A 167 33.75 14.40 11.88
N ALA A 168 32.53 14.93 11.91
CA ALA A 168 31.63 14.98 10.76
C ALA A 168 31.62 16.39 10.16
N TYR A 169 31.83 16.46 8.84
CA TYR A 169 31.79 17.71 8.06
C TYR A 169 30.53 17.68 7.18
N LEU A 170 29.52 18.47 7.56
CA LEU A 170 28.21 18.50 6.93
C LEU A 170 28.26 19.34 5.66
N LYS A 171 27.68 18.82 4.58
CA LYS A 171 27.81 19.39 3.25
C LYS A 171 26.47 19.80 2.66
N LYS A 172 26.39 21.00 2.10
CA LYS A 172 25.24 21.51 1.36
C LYS A 172 25.65 21.90 -0.05
N VAL A 173 25.00 21.31 -1.05
CA VAL A 173 25.16 21.63 -2.47
C VAL A 173 23.81 21.77 -3.13
N ASP A 174 23.72 22.61 -4.18
CA ASP A 174 22.47 22.93 -4.88
C ASP A 174 21.96 21.80 -5.81
N LYS A 175 22.43 20.57 -5.61
CA LYS A 175 22.05 19.39 -6.40
C LYS A 175 22.00 18.13 -5.53
N GLN A 176 21.19 17.15 -5.92
CA GLN A 176 21.23 15.82 -5.29
C GLN A 176 22.60 15.19 -5.54
N LEU A 177 23.34 14.88 -4.47
CA LEU A 177 24.63 14.21 -4.58
C LEU A 177 24.45 12.76 -5.02
N THR A 178 25.36 12.29 -5.86
CA THR A 178 25.51 10.90 -6.25
C THR A 178 26.95 10.46 -6.07
N LYS A 179 27.22 9.15 -6.09
CA LYS A 179 28.59 8.63 -6.04
C LYS A 179 29.54 9.26 -7.08
N LYS A 180 29.01 9.65 -8.25
CA LYS A 180 29.80 10.28 -9.33
C LYS A 180 30.35 11.65 -8.95
N ASP A 181 29.75 12.30 -7.96
CA ASP A 181 30.16 13.60 -7.46
C ASP A 181 31.28 13.50 -6.40
N LEU A 182 31.54 12.29 -5.90
CA LEU A 182 32.56 12.05 -4.89
C LEU A 182 33.88 11.65 -5.54
N GLN A 183 34.98 12.09 -4.92
CA GLN A 183 36.32 11.71 -5.32
C GLN A 183 36.89 10.65 -4.37
N PHE A 184 37.48 9.62 -4.95
CA PHE A 184 38.21 8.61 -4.20
C PHE A 184 39.49 9.23 -3.61
N LYS A 185 39.68 9.11 -2.29
CA LYS A 185 40.81 9.72 -1.55
C LYS A 185 41.96 8.76 -1.25
N GLY A 186 41.90 7.54 -1.78
CA GLY A 186 42.91 6.50 -1.53
C GLY A 186 42.44 5.50 -0.48
N LYS A 187 42.95 4.26 -0.57
CA LYS A 187 42.50 3.13 0.26
C LYS A 187 42.76 3.33 1.76
N ASP A 188 43.75 4.14 2.10
CA ASP A 188 44.18 4.41 3.48
C ASP A 188 43.67 5.75 4.01
N SER A 189 42.78 6.44 3.29
CA SER A 189 42.30 7.77 3.66
C SER A 189 41.44 7.78 4.93
N GLY A 190 40.72 6.68 5.20
CA GLY A 190 39.89 6.53 6.39
C GLY A 190 38.68 7.48 6.44
N VAL A 191 38.34 8.13 5.32
CA VAL A 191 37.18 9.02 5.20
C VAL A 191 35.97 8.24 4.71
N THR A 192 34.80 8.45 5.32
CA THR A 192 33.55 7.84 4.88
C THR A 192 32.53 8.92 4.57
N PHE A 193 31.98 8.91 3.35
CA PHE A 193 30.95 9.87 2.95
C PHE A 193 29.55 9.27 3.08
N TYR A 194 28.62 10.06 3.61
CA TYR A 194 27.21 9.73 3.72
C TYR A 194 26.42 10.73 2.88
N ILE A 195 25.73 10.26 1.83
CA ILE A 195 24.84 11.08 1.00
C ILE A 195 23.42 10.94 1.53
N TYR A 196 22.73 12.07 1.72
CA TYR A 196 21.33 12.11 2.10
C TYR A 196 20.42 12.18 0.86
N ASN A 197 19.51 11.22 0.73
CA ASN A 197 18.52 11.06 -0.33
C ASN A 197 17.11 11.12 0.27
N PRO A 198 16.58 12.30 0.61
CA PRO A 198 15.26 12.41 1.25
C PRO A 198 14.17 11.72 0.41
N GLU A 199 13.36 10.85 1.04
CA GLU A 199 12.12 10.39 0.41
C GLU A 199 11.20 11.62 0.17
N PRO A 200 10.50 11.69 -0.98
CA PRO A 200 9.66 12.84 -1.30
C PRO A 200 8.52 13.00 -0.28
N VAL A 201 8.44 14.18 0.34
CA VAL A 201 7.35 14.59 1.23
C VAL A 201 6.07 14.79 0.40
N TYR A 202 5.00 14.06 0.75
CA TYR A 202 3.67 14.22 0.16
C TYR A 202 2.91 15.33 0.89
N VAL A 203 2.39 16.32 0.14
CA VAL A 203 1.50 17.37 0.66
C VAL A 203 0.07 16.98 0.32
N PHE A 204 -0.76 16.76 1.33
CA PHE A 204 -2.21 16.61 1.17
C PHE A 204 -2.80 17.97 0.77
N LYS A 205 -3.56 18.03 -0.32
CA LYS A 205 -4.44 19.18 -0.56
C LYS A 205 -5.70 18.95 0.25
N GLU A 206 -5.98 19.81 1.22
CA GLU A 206 -7.28 19.87 1.88
C GLU A 206 -8.38 20.08 0.84
N ASP A 207 -9.34 19.16 0.80
CA ASP A 207 -10.59 19.36 0.09
C ASP A 207 -11.33 20.53 0.73
N ARG A 208 -11.60 21.59 -0.06
CA ARG A 208 -12.62 22.58 0.30
C ARG A 208 -13.96 21.85 0.41
N VAL A 209 -14.51 21.80 1.61
CA VAL A 209 -15.91 21.44 1.85
C VAL A 209 -16.79 22.52 1.20
N PRO A 210 -17.65 22.21 0.21
CA PRO A 210 -18.68 23.15 -0.21
C PRO A 210 -19.75 23.27 0.88
N GLU A 211 -20.12 24.50 1.23
CA GLU A 211 -21.14 24.84 2.23
C GLU A 211 -22.47 24.07 2.00
N PRO A 212 -23.12 23.57 3.07
CA PRO A 212 -24.43 22.95 2.95
C PRO A 212 -25.52 24.00 2.65
N PRO A 213 -26.49 23.70 1.76
CA PRO A 213 -27.60 24.61 1.49
C PRO A 213 -28.54 24.74 2.71
N PRO A 214 -29.21 25.90 2.88
CA PRO A 214 -30.05 26.15 4.04
C PRO A 214 -31.28 25.24 4.05
N ARG A 215 -31.62 24.82 5.27
CA ARG A 215 -32.69 23.88 5.64
C ARG A 215 -34.07 24.39 5.18
N ALA A 216 -34.68 23.70 4.22
CA ALA A 216 -36.10 23.81 3.94
C ALA A 216 -36.90 22.76 4.74
N GLU A 217 -38.01 23.22 5.32
CA GLU A 217 -38.98 22.49 6.14
C GLU A 217 -39.39 21.11 5.56
N GLN A 218 -39.47 20.12 6.45
CA GLN A 218 -40.00 18.79 6.15
C GLN A 218 -41.51 18.87 5.88
N ALA A 219 -41.92 18.57 4.65
CA ALA A 219 -43.30 18.21 4.33
C ALA A 219 -43.56 16.72 4.64
N PRO A 220 -44.78 16.31 5.04
CA PRO A 220 -45.08 14.95 5.48
C PRO A 220 -45.01 13.94 4.31
N PRO A 221 -44.77 12.64 4.59
CA PRO A 221 -44.48 11.66 3.56
C PRO A 221 -45.75 11.33 2.73
N PRO A 222 -45.65 11.22 1.40
CA PRO A 222 -46.76 10.74 0.59
C PRO A 222 -46.90 9.21 0.72
N GLN A 223 -48.16 8.76 0.85
CA GLN A 223 -48.57 7.36 0.90
C GLN A 223 -48.28 6.61 -0.43
N PRO A 224 -48.14 5.26 -0.41
CA PRO A 224 -47.75 4.49 -1.58
C PRO A 224 -48.87 4.43 -2.60
N ARG A 225 -48.64 4.98 -3.80
CA ARG A 225 -49.50 4.81 -4.98
C ARG A 225 -48.73 4.04 -6.06
N ALA A 226 -49.41 3.05 -6.62
CA ALA A 226 -48.91 2.03 -7.54
C ALA A 226 -47.90 2.53 -8.59
N GLU A 227 -46.82 1.77 -8.77
CA GLU A 227 -45.81 1.95 -9.82
C GLU A 227 -46.42 1.82 -11.21
N ALA A 228 -46.35 2.89 -12.00
CA ALA A 228 -46.37 2.83 -13.45
C ALA A 228 -44.94 2.54 -13.97
N PRO A 229 -44.78 1.77 -15.06
CA PRO A 229 -43.46 1.34 -15.53
C PRO A 229 -42.64 2.52 -16.07
N LYS A 230 -41.38 2.64 -15.61
CA LYS A 230 -40.41 3.64 -16.11
C LYS A 230 -39.99 3.33 -17.56
N PRO A 231 -39.77 4.34 -18.42
CA PRO A 231 -39.30 4.14 -19.80
C PRO A 231 -37.91 3.50 -19.83
N GLN A 232 -37.76 2.39 -20.55
CA GLN A 232 -36.45 1.79 -20.86
C GLN A 232 -35.65 2.74 -21.76
N ALA A 233 -34.36 2.91 -21.43
CA ALA A 233 -33.39 3.54 -22.31
C ALA A 233 -33.34 2.78 -23.65
N PRO A 234 -33.17 3.47 -24.80
CA PRO A 234 -33.18 2.82 -26.11
C PRO A 234 -32.08 1.75 -26.18
N PRO A 235 -32.35 0.59 -26.82
CA PRO A 235 -31.37 -0.47 -26.97
C PRO A 235 -30.15 0.04 -27.74
N LYS A 236 -28.96 -0.23 -27.21
CA LYS A 236 -27.68 -0.02 -27.90
C LYS A 236 -27.77 -0.70 -29.28
N PRO A 237 -27.35 -0.06 -30.39
CA PRO A 237 -27.41 -0.66 -31.72
C PRO A 237 -26.72 -2.03 -31.70
N ALA A 238 -27.40 -3.06 -32.20
CA ALA A 238 -26.84 -4.39 -32.31
C ALA A 238 -25.59 -4.34 -33.21
N ALA A 239 -24.49 -4.95 -32.76
CA ALA A 239 -23.27 -5.02 -33.54
C ALA A 239 -23.52 -5.77 -34.86
N THR A 240 -23.30 -5.10 -35.98
CA THR A 240 -23.39 -5.70 -37.32
C THR A 240 -22.03 -6.22 -37.79
N PRO A 241 -21.97 -7.30 -38.59
CA PRO A 241 -20.74 -7.71 -39.25
C PRO A 241 -20.27 -6.62 -40.23
N VAL A 242 -18.98 -6.33 -40.24
CA VAL A 242 -18.32 -5.36 -41.13
C VAL A 242 -17.06 -5.99 -41.72
N GLU A 243 -16.87 -5.75 -43.01
CA GLU A 243 -15.67 -6.14 -43.72
C GLU A 243 -14.53 -5.16 -43.42
N VAL A 244 -13.39 -5.72 -43.05
CA VAL A 244 -12.18 -4.99 -42.71
C VAL A 244 -11.04 -5.50 -43.57
N THR A 245 -10.37 -4.56 -44.22
CA THR A 245 -9.31 -4.85 -45.16
C THR A 245 -7.97 -4.46 -44.56
N VAL A 246 -7.02 -5.39 -44.60
CA VAL A 246 -5.66 -5.20 -44.07
C VAL A 246 -4.68 -5.31 -45.22
N ARG A 247 -3.92 -4.24 -45.46
CA ARG A 247 -2.87 -4.16 -46.48
C ARG A 247 -1.49 -4.25 -45.87
N HIS A 248 -0.54 -4.85 -46.58
CA HIS A 248 0.85 -4.85 -46.15
C HIS A 248 1.44 -3.44 -46.22
N ALA A 249 2.18 -3.02 -45.19
CA ALA A 249 2.70 -1.66 -45.08
C ALA A 249 3.87 -1.36 -46.05
N MET A 250 4.54 -2.41 -46.54
CA MET A 250 5.58 -2.32 -47.59
C MET A 250 4.94 -2.46 -48.97
N PRO A 251 4.99 -1.42 -49.84
CA PRO A 251 4.39 -1.44 -51.18
C PRO A 251 4.89 -2.58 -52.06
N GLU A 252 6.16 -2.97 -51.92
CA GLU A 252 6.79 -4.05 -52.71
C GLU A 252 6.19 -5.44 -52.49
N MET A 253 5.43 -5.65 -51.41
CA MET A 253 4.83 -6.95 -51.09
C MET A 253 3.41 -7.13 -51.65
N GLU A 254 2.74 -6.05 -52.10
CA GLU A 254 1.38 -6.02 -52.70
C GLU A 254 0.42 -7.11 -52.16
N SER A 255 0.33 -7.21 -50.84
CA SER A 255 -0.46 -8.25 -50.18
C SER A 255 -1.56 -7.61 -49.34
N GLU A 256 -2.79 -8.08 -49.51
CA GLU A 256 -3.98 -7.59 -48.82
C GLU A 256 -4.88 -8.77 -48.46
N ILE A 257 -5.59 -8.66 -47.34
CA ILE A 257 -6.58 -9.64 -46.91
C ILE A 257 -7.81 -8.92 -46.34
N THR A 258 -8.99 -9.41 -46.68
CA THR A 258 -10.27 -8.90 -46.16
C THR A 258 -10.87 -9.93 -45.23
N VAL A 259 -11.27 -9.49 -44.04
CA VAL A 259 -11.85 -10.34 -42.99
C VAL A 259 -13.13 -9.72 -42.45
N GLN A 260 -14.06 -10.56 -42.01
CA GLN A 260 -15.31 -10.11 -41.38
C GLN A 260 -15.17 -10.10 -39.86
N VAL A 261 -15.48 -8.97 -39.23
CA VAL A 261 -15.52 -8.78 -37.77
C VAL A 261 -16.76 -7.99 -37.38
N MET A 262 -17.15 -8.00 -36.11
CA MET A 262 -18.31 -7.21 -35.65
C MET A 262 -17.93 -5.73 -35.53
N SER A 263 -18.89 -4.82 -35.71
CA SER A 263 -18.64 -3.37 -35.66
C SER A 263 -18.20 -2.84 -34.29
N ASP A 264 -18.42 -3.60 -33.22
CA ASP A 264 -17.94 -3.35 -31.86
C ASP A 264 -16.65 -4.14 -31.52
N SER A 265 -16.09 -4.87 -32.47
CA SER A 265 -14.86 -5.65 -32.30
C SER A 265 -13.63 -4.77 -32.06
N THR A 266 -12.61 -5.38 -31.47
CA THR A 266 -11.29 -4.76 -31.22
C THR A 266 -10.30 -5.08 -32.34
N LEU A 267 -9.17 -4.37 -32.38
CA LEU A 267 -8.08 -4.71 -33.29
C LEU A 267 -7.46 -6.09 -33.01
N LEU A 268 -7.60 -6.63 -31.80
CA LEU A 268 -7.26 -8.02 -31.50
C LEU A 268 -8.13 -9.00 -32.30
N ASP A 269 -9.42 -8.73 -32.43
CA ASP A 269 -10.37 -9.57 -33.17
C ASP A 269 -10.10 -9.48 -34.67
N VAL A 270 -9.75 -8.30 -35.18
CA VAL A 270 -9.25 -8.13 -36.56
C VAL A 270 -7.98 -8.96 -36.77
N ARG A 271 -7.02 -8.87 -35.85
CA ARG A 271 -5.77 -9.64 -35.93
C ARG A 271 -6.04 -11.15 -35.88
N ARG A 272 -6.93 -11.60 -35.00
CA ARG A 272 -7.36 -13.02 -34.91
C ARG A 272 -8.05 -13.48 -36.20
N ALA A 273 -8.93 -12.67 -36.77
CA ALA A 273 -9.63 -12.98 -38.02
C ALA A 273 -8.65 -13.06 -39.20
N VAL A 274 -7.67 -12.15 -39.27
CA VAL A 274 -6.59 -12.20 -40.27
C VAL A 274 -5.73 -13.45 -40.11
N MET A 275 -5.33 -13.77 -38.88
CA MET A 275 -4.54 -14.97 -38.59
C MET A 275 -5.31 -16.25 -38.93
N ALA A 276 -6.60 -16.32 -38.59
CA ALA A 276 -7.47 -17.42 -38.95
C ALA A 276 -7.61 -17.57 -40.47
N ALA A 277 -7.78 -16.46 -41.19
CA ALA A 277 -7.86 -16.46 -42.66
C ALA A 277 -6.52 -16.81 -43.35
N LEU A 278 -5.39 -16.66 -42.63
CA LEU A 278 -4.07 -17.08 -43.06
C LEU A 278 -3.70 -18.51 -42.61
N GLY A 279 -4.55 -19.17 -41.81
CA GLY A 279 -4.30 -20.53 -41.30
C GLY A 279 -3.26 -20.61 -40.19
N GLU A 280 -3.01 -19.51 -39.48
CA GLU A 280 -1.88 -19.36 -38.57
C GLU A 280 -2.33 -19.12 -37.11
N SER A 281 -1.57 -19.65 -36.15
CA SER A 281 -1.92 -19.60 -34.72
C SER A 281 -1.15 -18.53 -33.94
N LYS A 282 -0.03 -18.04 -34.48
CA LYS A 282 0.89 -17.16 -33.74
C LYS A 282 0.64 -15.68 -34.04
N LEU A 283 -0.06 -15.00 -33.13
CA LEU A 283 -0.43 -13.58 -33.31
C LEU A 283 0.77 -12.67 -33.62
N SER A 284 2.00 -12.96 -33.17
CA SER A 284 3.20 -12.14 -33.43
C SER A 284 3.52 -11.90 -34.91
N GLU A 285 3.03 -12.76 -35.81
CA GLU A 285 3.33 -12.70 -37.25
C GLU A 285 2.63 -11.56 -38.01
N VAL A 286 1.54 -11.02 -37.45
CA VAL A 286 0.79 -9.90 -38.04
C VAL A 286 0.70 -8.77 -37.04
N LYS A 287 1.42 -7.67 -37.26
CA LYS A 287 1.36 -6.47 -36.42
C LYS A 287 0.61 -5.36 -37.14
N LEU A 288 -0.55 -4.97 -36.63
CA LEU A 288 -1.31 -3.85 -37.19
C LEU A 288 -0.61 -2.52 -36.89
N VAL A 289 -0.43 -1.72 -37.93
CA VAL A 289 0.25 -0.42 -37.89
C VAL A 289 -0.60 0.64 -38.60
N LYS A 290 -0.31 1.91 -38.30
CA LYS A 290 -0.85 3.07 -39.00
C LYS A 290 0.31 3.88 -39.58
N ARG A 291 0.13 4.40 -40.79
CA ARG A 291 1.10 5.31 -41.42
C ARG A 291 0.97 6.71 -40.79
N SER A 292 2.07 7.22 -40.24
CA SER A 292 2.17 8.56 -39.65
C SER A 292 3.29 9.32 -40.36
N GLY A 293 3.00 9.89 -41.52
CA GLY A 293 4.02 10.51 -42.38
C GLY A 293 4.95 9.45 -42.99
N LYS A 294 6.27 9.57 -42.74
CA LYS A 294 7.28 8.60 -43.21
C LYS A 294 7.48 7.41 -42.26
N THR A 295 6.86 7.39 -41.08
CA THR A 295 7.04 6.33 -40.07
C THR A 295 5.76 5.50 -39.87
N LEU A 296 5.92 4.24 -39.48
CA LEU A 296 4.83 3.33 -39.14
C LEU A 296 4.68 3.25 -37.62
N ALA A 297 3.50 3.58 -37.10
CA ALA A 297 3.18 3.49 -35.68
C ALA A 297 2.38 2.21 -35.41
N SER A 298 2.76 1.43 -34.40
CA SER A 298 1.98 0.25 -33.99
C SER A 298 0.63 0.67 -33.43
N LEU A 299 -0.43 -0.03 -33.85
CA LEU A 299 -1.73 0.05 -33.21
C LEU A 299 -1.79 -0.94 -32.04
N SER A 300 -2.60 -0.62 -31.03
CA SER A 300 -2.79 -1.49 -29.86
C SER A 300 -3.88 -2.53 -30.15
N SER A 301 -3.71 -3.75 -29.66
CA SER A 301 -4.72 -4.81 -29.79
C SER A 301 -6.05 -4.44 -29.10
N ASP A 302 -6.00 -3.58 -28.07
CA ASP A 302 -7.17 -3.12 -27.32
C ASP A 302 -7.91 -1.93 -27.96
N ASP A 303 -7.38 -1.37 -29.06
CA ASP A 303 -8.05 -0.28 -29.74
C ASP A 303 -9.37 -0.79 -30.36
N PRO A 304 -10.49 -0.06 -30.24
CA PRO A 304 -11.72 -0.43 -30.91
C PRO A 304 -11.56 -0.29 -32.42
N LEU A 305 -12.22 -1.16 -33.20
CA LEU A 305 -12.29 -1.05 -34.66
C LEU A 305 -12.80 0.35 -35.08
N GLY A 306 -13.79 0.86 -34.34
CA GLY A 306 -14.39 2.17 -34.57
C GLY A 306 -14.97 2.26 -35.99
N ALA A 307 -14.80 3.42 -36.63
CA ALA A 307 -15.23 3.63 -38.03
C ALA A 307 -14.19 3.16 -39.07
N ARG A 308 -13.03 2.64 -38.65
CA ARG A 308 -11.95 2.27 -39.57
C ARG A 308 -12.25 0.92 -40.22
N ARG A 309 -12.09 0.84 -41.54
CA ARG A 309 -12.24 -0.40 -42.32
C ARG A 309 -10.97 -0.80 -43.05
N GLU A 310 -9.93 0.03 -42.98
CA GLU A 310 -8.64 -0.21 -43.61
C GLU A 310 -7.52 -0.11 -42.59
N PHE A 311 -6.63 -1.11 -42.59
CA PHE A 311 -5.47 -1.18 -41.71
C PHE A 311 -4.22 -1.53 -42.50
N LEU A 312 -3.06 -1.13 -41.98
CA LEU A 312 -1.79 -1.61 -42.47
C LEU A 312 -1.25 -2.70 -41.54
N SER A 313 -0.53 -3.68 -42.07
CA SER A 313 0.19 -4.67 -41.28
C SER A 313 1.68 -4.68 -41.60
N MET A 314 2.47 -5.03 -40.59
CA MET A 314 3.89 -5.33 -40.70
C MET A 314 4.11 -6.79 -40.30
N GLY A 315 4.95 -7.51 -41.04
CA GLY A 315 5.26 -8.91 -40.79
C GLY A 315 5.29 -9.71 -42.08
N ARG A 316 4.53 -10.81 -42.12
CA ARG A 316 4.45 -11.74 -43.27
C ARG A 316 3.52 -11.23 -44.38
N SER A 317 3.66 -11.81 -45.58
CA SER A 317 2.74 -11.60 -46.69
C SER A 317 1.32 -11.99 -46.32
N LEU A 318 0.36 -11.12 -46.63
CA LEU A 318 -1.08 -11.33 -46.40
C LEU A 318 -1.77 -12.16 -47.50
N ARG A 319 -1.01 -12.87 -48.34
CA ARG A 319 -1.59 -13.73 -49.37
C ARG A 319 -2.15 -14.99 -48.71
N GLN A 320 -3.46 -15.17 -48.84
CA GLN A 320 -4.17 -16.36 -48.40
C GLN A 320 -3.53 -17.62 -49.05
N GLN A 321 -3.01 -18.55 -48.24
CA GLN A 321 -2.58 -19.84 -48.76
C GLN A 321 -3.83 -20.66 -49.13
N GLY A 322 -4.08 -20.82 -50.43
CA GLY A 322 -4.87 -21.90 -51.02
C GLY A 322 -6.25 -22.22 -50.41
N GLY A 323 -7.29 -21.52 -50.88
CA GLY A 323 -8.56 -22.16 -51.26
C GLY A 323 -9.63 -22.41 -50.19
N GLN A 324 -10.32 -21.36 -49.75
CA GLN A 324 -11.79 -21.36 -49.63
C GLN A 324 -12.32 -19.92 -49.51
N ALA A 325 -13.11 -19.50 -50.51
CA ALA A 325 -13.68 -18.16 -50.61
C ALA A 325 -14.84 -17.95 -49.61
N PRO A 326 -15.00 -16.75 -49.03
CA PRO A 326 -16.12 -16.44 -48.16
C PRO A 326 -17.39 -16.26 -49.01
N ALA A 327 -18.39 -17.12 -48.78
CA ALA A 327 -19.73 -16.94 -49.35
C ALA A 327 -20.50 -15.91 -48.51
N ALA A 328 -20.84 -14.79 -49.14
CA ALA A 328 -21.86 -13.85 -48.68
C ALA A 328 -23.05 -13.87 -49.66
N PRO A 329 -24.27 -13.50 -49.21
CA PRO A 329 -25.53 -13.96 -49.78
C PRO A 329 -26.01 -13.05 -50.92
N SER A 330 -26.68 -13.61 -51.94
CA SER A 330 -27.56 -12.81 -52.81
C SER A 330 -28.69 -13.65 -53.40
N THR A 331 -29.84 -13.02 -53.38
CA THR A 331 -31.18 -13.42 -53.79
C THR A 331 -31.29 -13.68 -55.30
N ALA A 332 -31.84 -14.84 -55.69
CA ALA A 332 -32.51 -15.00 -56.99
C ALA A 332 -33.65 -16.04 -56.91
N LYS A 333 -34.80 -15.64 -57.48
CA LYS A 333 -36.10 -16.31 -57.61
C LYS A 333 -36.06 -17.42 -58.73
N PRO A 334 -36.98 -18.41 -58.78
CA PRO A 334 -36.68 -19.80 -59.18
C PRO A 334 -37.12 -20.20 -60.62
N ALA A 335 -36.55 -21.30 -61.16
CA ALA A 335 -37.12 -22.21 -62.18
C ALA A 335 -36.24 -23.49 -62.32
N PRO A 336 -36.71 -24.63 -62.90
CA PRO A 336 -36.99 -25.87 -62.19
C PRO A 336 -35.99 -27.03 -62.42
N ALA A 337 -36.24 -28.09 -61.64
CA ALA A 337 -35.41 -29.26 -61.35
C ALA A 337 -35.05 -30.19 -62.51
N ALA A 338 -33.92 -30.88 -62.35
CA ALA A 338 -33.59 -32.18 -62.94
C ALA A 338 -32.95 -33.09 -61.85
N PRO A 339 -33.12 -34.42 -61.91
CA PRO A 339 -33.30 -35.26 -60.73
C PRO A 339 -32.00 -35.68 -60.02
N ALA A 340 -32.13 -35.93 -58.70
CA ALA A 340 -31.07 -36.34 -57.79
C ALA A 340 -30.69 -37.83 -57.93
N PRO A 341 -29.41 -38.21 -57.83
CA PRO A 341 -29.02 -39.60 -57.64
C PRO A 341 -29.26 -40.07 -56.20
N SER A 342 -29.66 -41.33 -56.10
CA SER A 342 -30.12 -42.07 -54.91
C SER A 342 -29.13 -42.05 -53.73
N PRO A 343 -29.59 -41.85 -52.48
CA PRO A 343 -28.76 -41.99 -51.29
C PRO A 343 -28.46 -43.47 -50.96
N ALA A 344 -27.22 -43.72 -50.53
CA ALA A 344 -26.71 -44.98 -50.02
C ALA A 344 -27.27 -45.32 -48.62
N PRO A 345 -27.33 -46.61 -48.23
CA PRO A 345 -28.09 -47.06 -47.06
C PRO A 345 -27.47 -46.66 -45.71
N ALA A 346 -28.36 -46.41 -44.74
CA ALA A 346 -28.05 -45.97 -43.38
C ALA A 346 -27.33 -47.05 -42.54
N PRO A 347 -26.35 -46.67 -41.69
CA PRO A 347 -25.74 -47.59 -40.74
C PRO A 347 -26.69 -47.95 -39.59
N ALA A 348 -26.61 -49.22 -39.17
CA ALA A 348 -27.44 -49.83 -38.14
C ALA A 348 -27.27 -49.20 -36.75
N PRO A 349 -28.33 -49.17 -35.92
CA PRO A 349 -28.29 -48.56 -34.59
C PRO A 349 -27.42 -49.35 -33.61
N ALA A 350 -26.61 -48.63 -32.84
CA ALA A 350 -25.80 -49.15 -31.75
C ALA A 350 -26.67 -49.59 -30.55
N PRO A 351 -26.28 -50.64 -29.80
CA PRO A 351 -27.06 -51.17 -28.69
C PRO A 351 -27.17 -50.18 -27.51
N ALA A 352 -28.36 -50.15 -26.92
CA ALA A 352 -28.73 -49.27 -25.80
C ALA A 352 -27.88 -49.54 -24.54
N GLN A 353 -27.32 -48.47 -23.97
CA GLN A 353 -26.64 -48.52 -22.68
C GLN A 353 -27.66 -48.69 -21.54
N ALA A 354 -27.35 -49.57 -20.60
CA ALA A 354 -28.14 -49.81 -19.40
C ALA A 354 -28.21 -48.55 -18.51
N PRO A 355 -29.34 -48.30 -17.83
CA PRO A 355 -29.50 -47.12 -16.98
C PRO A 355 -28.55 -47.16 -15.77
N ALA A 356 -27.91 -46.02 -15.49
CA ALA A 356 -27.04 -45.81 -14.35
C ALA A 356 -27.81 -45.92 -13.01
N PRO A 357 -27.22 -46.48 -11.95
CA PRO A 357 -27.85 -46.57 -10.64
C PRO A 357 -28.12 -45.20 -10.03
N ALA A 358 -29.27 -45.07 -9.37
CA ALA A 358 -29.74 -43.84 -8.75
C ALA A 358 -28.78 -43.34 -7.65
N PRO A 359 -28.53 -42.02 -7.55
CA PRO A 359 -27.70 -41.45 -6.50
C PRO A 359 -28.31 -41.69 -5.11
N ALA A 360 -27.46 -42.07 -4.16
CA ALA A 360 -27.83 -42.24 -2.76
C ALA A 360 -28.36 -40.91 -2.15
N PRO A 361 -29.33 -40.96 -1.24
CA PRO A 361 -29.89 -39.76 -0.62
C PRO A 361 -28.83 -39.01 0.19
N ALA A 362 -28.84 -37.68 0.04
CA ALA A 362 -27.93 -36.77 0.72
C ALA A 362 -28.07 -36.88 2.26
N PRO A 363 -26.97 -36.79 3.02
CA PRO A 363 -27.02 -36.77 4.48
C PRO A 363 -27.79 -35.54 4.97
N ALA A 364 -28.63 -35.75 5.99
CA ALA A 364 -29.44 -34.70 6.62
C ALA A 364 -28.55 -33.56 7.16
N PRO A 365 -28.98 -32.30 7.01
CA PRO A 365 -28.23 -31.15 7.52
C PRO A 365 -28.07 -31.24 9.04
N ALA A 366 -26.84 -31.04 9.51
CA ALA A 366 -26.51 -30.97 10.92
C ALA A 366 -27.29 -29.82 11.60
N PRO A 367 -27.72 -29.98 12.87
CA PRO A 367 -28.45 -28.95 13.60
C PRO A 367 -27.65 -27.65 13.66
N GLN A 368 -28.35 -26.57 13.32
CA GLN A 368 -27.83 -25.21 13.26
C GLN A 368 -27.34 -24.76 14.67
N PRO A 369 -26.12 -24.21 14.80
CA PRO A 369 -25.66 -23.64 16.06
C PRO A 369 -26.60 -22.53 16.53
N ALA A 370 -26.94 -22.55 17.82
CA ALA A 370 -27.72 -21.50 18.46
C ALA A 370 -27.09 -20.12 18.22
N PRO A 371 -27.89 -19.05 18.04
CA PRO A 371 -27.37 -17.71 17.79
C PRO A 371 -26.46 -17.28 18.95
N ALA A 372 -25.21 -16.99 18.61
CA ALA A 372 -24.27 -16.35 19.52
C ALA A 372 -24.82 -14.98 19.95
N PRO A 373 -24.63 -14.56 21.21
CA PRO A 373 -25.07 -13.26 21.70
C PRO A 373 -24.55 -12.15 20.80
N ALA A 374 -25.44 -11.22 20.45
CA ALA A 374 -25.18 -10.09 19.58
C ALA A 374 -23.88 -9.39 20.00
N GLN A 375 -22.87 -9.46 19.13
CA GLN A 375 -21.71 -8.60 19.24
C GLN A 375 -22.21 -7.17 19.12
N ALA A 376 -21.96 -6.38 20.18
CA ALA A 376 -22.10 -4.94 20.13
C ALA A 376 -21.37 -4.39 18.90
N ALA A 377 -22.00 -3.43 18.23
CA ALA A 377 -21.45 -2.76 17.06
C ALA A 377 -19.99 -2.34 17.30
N PRO A 378 -19.10 -2.44 16.30
CA PRO A 378 -17.74 -1.89 16.40
C PRO A 378 -17.84 -0.41 16.76
N PRO A 379 -17.02 0.11 17.69
CA PRO A 379 -17.06 1.52 18.06
C PRO A 379 -16.79 2.35 16.80
N VAL A 380 -17.70 3.27 16.53
CA VAL A 380 -17.56 4.28 15.48
C VAL A 380 -16.19 4.94 15.69
N ARG A 381 -15.33 4.83 14.68
CA ARG A 381 -13.99 5.41 14.69
C ARG A 381 -14.16 6.92 14.64
N GLU A 382 -14.17 7.58 15.79
CA GLU A 382 -14.21 9.03 15.87
C GLU A 382 -12.96 9.61 15.21
N GLU A 383 -13.15 10.50 14.24
CA GLU A 383 -12.07 11.25 13.60
C GLU A 383 -11.28 12.07 14.64
N PRO A 384 -9.96 12.25 14.46
CA PRO A 384 -9.15 13.08 15.37
C PRO A 384 -9.56 14.54 15.23
N LYS A 385 -10.46 14.98 16.12
CA LYS A 385 -10.85 16.38 16.27
C LYS A 385 -9.81 17.12 17.11
N ASP A 386 -9.59 18.40 16.82
CA ASP A 386 -8.85 19.27 17.72
C ASP A 386 -9.73 19.58 18.94
N LEU A 387 -9.11 19.57 20.12
CA LEU A 387 -9.70 19.93 21.40
C LEU A 387 -8.98 21.18 21.91
N ASP A 388 -9.77 22.17 22.35
CA ASP A 388 -9.27 23.33 23.07
C ASP A 388 -9.25 22.98 24.56
N ILE A 389 -8.06 22.94 25.15
CA ILE A 389 -7.82 22.63 26.56
C ILE A 389 -7.35 23.89 27.26
N SER A 390 -7.77 24.10 28.50
CA SER A 390 -7.23 25.14 29.38
C SER A 390 -6.39 24.49 30.47
N VAL A 391 -5.11 24.88 30.56
CA VAL A 391 -4.20 24.41 31.60
C VAL A 391 -3.98 25.53 32.61
N THR A 392 -4.49 25.36 33.83
CA THR A 392 -4.25 26.29 34.94
C THR A 392 -2.82 26.08 35.44
N ILE A 393 -1.98 27.10 35.30
CA ILE A 393 -0.57 27.06 35.70
C ILE A 393 -0.41 27.54 37.15
N ASP A 394 -1.14 28.59 37.51
CA ASP A 394 -1.17 29.11 38.88
C ASP A 394 -2.59 29.58 39.22
N ARG A 395 -3.21 28.88 40.16
CA ARG A 395 -4.59 29.15 40.62
C ARG A 395 -4.69 30.44 41.44
N ALA A 396 -3.65 30.80 42.18
CA ALA A 396 -3.64 32.02 43.00
C ALA A 396 -3.47 33.27 42.13
N LEU A 397 -2.74 33.16 41.02
CA LEU A 397 -2.54 34.22 40.04
C LEU A 397 -3.61 34.22 38.92
N GLY A 398 -4.48 33.21 38.88
CA GLY A 398 -5.50 33.05 37.82
C GLY A 398 -4.88 32.84 36.43
N PHE A 399 -3.64 32.34 36.38
CA PHE A 399 -2.90 32.18 35.14
C PHE A 399 -3.21 30.82 34.51
N ALA A 400 -3.83 30.82 33.34
CA ALA A 400 -4.15 29.63 32.56
C ALA A 400 -3.68 29.78 31.11
N ALA A 401 -3.14 28.70 30.56
CA ALA A 401 -2.68 28.62 29.18
C ALA A 401 -3.72 27.86 28.33
N PRO A 402 -4.36 28.52 27.35
CA PRO A 402 -5.19 27.83 26.37
C PRO A 402 -4.30 27.10 25.36
N LEU A 403 -4.57 25.82 25.14
CA LEU A 403 -3.86 24.95 24.21
C LEU A 403 -4.82 24.30 23.25
N LYS A 404 -4.44 24.25 21.97
CA LYS A 404 -5.12 23.43 20.97
C LYS A 404 -4.35 22.14 20.78
N VAL A 405 -4.98 21.01 21.08
CA VAL A 405 -4.35 19.69 21.01
C VAL A 405 -5.23 18.70 20.26
N LYS A 406 -4.64 17.68 19.66
CA LYS A 406 -5.41 16.65 18.95
C LYS A 406 -6.03 15.68 19.94
N LYS A 407 -7.32 15.34 19.79
CA LYS A 407 -7.96 14.22 20.51
C LYS A 407 -7.14 12.95 20.29
N PHE A 408 -6.88 12.20 21.36
CA PHE A 408 -5.98 11.04 21.41
C PHE A 408 -4.47 11.32 21.26
N SER A 409 -4.02 12.57 21.41
CA SER A 409 -2.62 12.86 21.72
C SER A 409 -2.29 12.46 23.17
N THR A 410 -1.01 12.30 23.51
CA THR A 410 -0.61 11.93 24.88
C THR A 410 -0.49 13.15 25.78
N ILE A 411 -0.73 12.98 27.08
CA ILE A 411 -0.47 14.02 28.10
C ILE A 411 1.00 14.48 28.07
N GLN A 412 1.94 13.57 27.77
CA GLN A 412 3.34 13.92 27.51
C GLN A 412 3.51 14.96 26.40
N SER A 413 2.75 14.85 25.31
CA SER A 413 2.78 15.81 24.21
C SER A 413 2.23 17.17 24.63
N VAL A 414 1.22 17.20 25.50
CA VAL A 414 0.67 18.44 26.06
C VAL A 414 1.70 19.13 26.97
N LYS A 415 2.41 18.35 27.80
CA LYS A 415 3.51 18.84 28.65
C LYS A 415 4.68 19.39 27.83
N GLN A 416 5.03 18.72 26.72
CA GLN A 416 6.04 19.23 25.78
C GLN A 416 5.63 20.58 25.18
N GLN A 417 4.38 20.71 24.74
CA GLN A 417 3.87 21.96 24.18
C GLN A 417 3.87 23.11 25.20
N LEU A 418 3.55 22.84 26.47
CA LEU A 418 3.66 23.83 27.55
C LEU A 418 5.10 24.26 27.82
N ALA A 419 6.04 23.31 27.82
CA ALA A 419 7.47 23.59 27.98
C ALA A 419 8.01 24.44 26.82
N ASP A 420 7.58 24.15 25.58
CA ASP A 420 7.98 24.90 24.39
C ASP A 420 7.41 26.33 24.36
N MET A 421 6.30 26.57 25.07
CA MET A 421 5.66 27.89 25.20
C MET A 421 6.27 28.75 26.33
N ASP A 422 7.16 28.19 27.16
CA ASP A 422 7.87 28.96 28.19
C ASP A 422 8.94 29.86 27.54
N PRO A 423 8.78 31.19 27.56
CA PRO A 423 9.74 32.12 26.96
C PRO A 423 11.10 32.11 27.68
N THR A 424 11.19 31.55 28.90
CA THR A 424 12.46 31.43 29.64
C THR A 424 13.26 30.18 29.24
N GLY A 425 12.65 29.26 28.47
CA GLY A 425 13.25 28.01 28.01
C GLY A 425 13.74 27.09 29.14
N SER A 426 13.31 27.35 30.37
CA SER A 426 13.79 26.67 31.58
C SER A 426 12.83 25.56 32.00
N ALA A 427 11.58 25.65 31.59
CA ALA A 427 10.54 24.67 31.87
C ALA A 427 10.78 23.38 31.08
N LYS A 428 10.90 22.23 31.75
CA LYS A 428 10.97 20.91 31.10
C LYS A 428 9.72 20.10 31.39
N PRO A 429 9.24 19.27 30.46
CA PRO A 429 8.07 18.41 30.69
C PRO A 429 8.20 17.50 31.90
N THR A 430 9.43 17.20 32.32
CA THR A 430 9.68 16.41 33.51
C THR A 430 9.45 17.16 34.81
N ASP A 431 9.35 18.48 34.85
CA ASP A 431 9.43 19.26 36.10
C ASP A 431 8.08 19.35 36.85
N TRP A 432 6.99 19.03 36.17
CA TRP A 432 5.62 19.04 36.72
C TRP A 432 4.79 17.88 36.16
N PHE A 433 3.63 17.68 36.76
CA PHE A 433 2.57 16.81 36.25
C PHE A 433 1.36 17.63 35.80
N LEU A 434 0.46 17.00 35.05
CA LEU A 434 -0.86 17.56 34.76
C LEU A 434 -1.90 16.73 35.50
N GLY A 435 -2.85 17.41 36.13
CA GLY A 435 -3.95 16.77 36.84
C GLY A 435 -5.32 17.31 36.42
N ILE A 436 -6.35 16.49 36.55
CA ILE A 436 -7.74 16.94 36.42
C ILE A 436 -8.11 17.65 37.73
N PRO A 437 -8.60 18.91 37.68
CA PRO A 437 -8.96 19.65 38.89
C PRO A 437 -10.11 18.96 39.62
N ALA A 438 -10.07 19.00 40.96
CA ALA A 438 -11.15 18.43 41.77
C ALA A 438 -12.44 19.24 41.61
N LYS A 439 -13.59 18.54 41.56
CA LYS A 439 -14.92 19.16 41.47
C LYS A 439 -15.31 19.97 42.72
N GLN A 440 -14.60 19.82 43.83
CA GLN A 440 -14.83 20.57 45.07
C GLN A 440 -13.74 21.63 45.26
N GLU A 441 -14.15 22.83 45.65
CA GLU A 441 -13.26 23.96 45.92
C GLU A 441 -12.28 23.61 47.06
N GLY A 442 -10.98 23.59 46.76
CA GLY A 442 -9.92 23.13 47.68
C GLY A 442 -9.55 21.63 47.60
N GLY A 443 -10.17 20.84 46.71
CA GLY A 443 -9.77 19.45 46.48
C GLY A 443 -8.45 19.33 45.71
N LYS A 444 -7.65 18.30 46.03
CA LYS A 444 -6.36 18.02 45.35
C LYS A 444 -6.62 17.55 43.90
N PRO A 445 -5.89 18.06 42.88
CA PRO A 445 -6.01 17.59 41.50
C PRO A 445 -5.61 16.12 41.36
N THR A 446 -6.31 15.39 40.51
CA THR A 446 -5.98 13.98 40.20
C THR A 446 -4.95 13.94 39.08
N VAL A 447 -3.72 13.55 39.39
CA VAL A 447 -2.63 13.45 38.40
C VAL A 447 -2.98 12.46 37.29
N VAL A 448 -2.77 12.89 36.04
CA VAL A 448 -2.97 12.08 34.84
C VAL A 448 -1.60 11.57 34.35
N PRO A 449 -1.46 10.28 34.03
CA PRO A 449 -0.18 9.74 33.58
C PRO A 449 0.21 10.27 32.19
N ASP A 450 1.51 10.32 31.90
CA ASP A 450 2.06 10.92 30.68
C ASP A 450 1.61 10.17 29.42
N GLU A 451 1.37 8.86 29.51
CA GLU A 451 0.89 8.00 28.42
C GLU A 451 -0.63 8.10 28.20
N ALA A 452 -1.38 8.75 29.11
CA ALA A 452 -2.82 8.90 28.96
C ALA A 452 -3.14 9.66 27.67
N LEU A 453 -4.20 9.22 27.01
CA LEU A 453 -4.71 9.87 25.82
C LEU A 453 -5.64 11.02 26.21
N VAL A 454 -5.45 12.16 25.56
CA VAL A 454 -6.32 13.33 25.68
C VAL A 454 -7.71 12.97 25.14
N THR A 455 -8.71 13.21 25.97
CA THR A 455 -10.14 12.99 25.70
C THR A 455 -10.93 14.23 26.16
N GLU A 456 -12.26 14.19 26.01
CA GLU A 456 -13.16 15.24 26.49
C GLU A 456 -13.16 15.38 28.03
N GLU A 457 -12.59 14.42 28.76
CA GLU A 457 -12.39 14.52 30.21
C GLU A 457 -11.19 15.40 30.60
N HIS A 458 -10.35 15.76 29.63
CA HIS A 458 -9.09 16.50 29.84
C HIS A 458 -9.17 17.95 29.34
N LEU A 459 -10.37 18.50 29.13
CA LEU A 459 -10.55 19.88 28.64
C LEU A 459 -10.07 20.95 29.64
N GLU A 460 -10.05 20.60 30.93
CA GLU A 460 -9.52 21.44 31.99
C GLU A 460 -8.46 20.65 32.76
N LEU A 461 -7.24 21.18 32.79
CA LEU A 461 -6.11 20.58 33.49
C LEU A 461 -5.45 21.61 34.40
N GLU A 462 -4.76 21.12 35.42
CA GLU A 462 -3.99 21.93 36.36
C GLU A 462 -2.54 21.43 36.42
N LEU A 463 -1.60 22.36 36.43
CA LEU A 463 -0.19 22.04 36.62
C LEU A 463 0.03 21.66 38.09
N VAL A 464 0.51 20.43 38.30
CA VAL A 464 0.78 19.90 39.64
C VAL A 464 2.30 19.85 39.84
N PRO A 465 2.87 20.70 40.72
CA PRO A 465 4.27 20.64 41.06
C PRO A 465 4.68 19.30 41.67
N LYS A 466 5.88 18.81 41.34
CA LYS A 466 6.39 17.50 41.79
C LYS A 466 6.41 17.32 43.31
N ASP A 467 6.64 18.39 44.05
CA ASP A 467 6.67 18.43 45.51
C ASP A 467 5.27 18.32 46.15
N GLN A 468 4.20 18.55 45.38
CA GLN A 468 2.81 18.43 45.82
C GLN A 468 2.17 17.08 45.47
N VAL A 469 2.89 16.23 44.71
CA VAL A 469 2.47 14.85 44.45
C VAL A 469 2.95 13.97 45.59
N GLU A 470 2.08 13.79 46.59
CA GLU A 470 2.21 12.71 47.55
C GLU A 470 2.20 11.40 46.75
N ALA A 471 3.28 10.60 46.86
CA ALA A 471 3.60 9.46 45.99
C ALA A 471 2.34 8.73 45.52
N ALA A 472 1.96 8.96 44.26
CA ALA A 472 0.77 8.37 43.69
C ALA A 472 0.84 6.85 43.87
N PRO A 473 -0.24 6.18 44.32
CA PRO A 473 -0.30 4.73 44.24
C PRO A 473 -0.06 4.38 42.77
N ALA A 474 0.92 3.50 42.54
CA ALA A 474 1.22 2.96 41.23
C ALA A 474 -0.09 2.65 40.50
N ALA A 475 -0.17 3.07 39.23
CA ALA A 475 -1.24 2.72 38.31
C ALA A 475 -1.72 1.29 38.56
N PRO A 476 -3.04 0.98 38.46
CA PRO A 476 -3.58 -0.30 38.86
C PRO A 476 -2.69 -1.39 38.30
N ALA A 477 -2.03 -2.13 39.20
CA ALA A 477 -1.05 -3.13 38.83
C ALA A 477 -1.72 -4.05 37.81
N GLU A 478 -1.29 -3.94 36.54
CA GLU A 478 -1.43 -5.06 35.62
C GLU A 478 -0.77 -6.22 36.35
N ASP A 479 -1.55 -7.24 36.71
CA ASP A 479 -1.15 -8.37 37.56
C ASP A 479 0.34 -8.73 37.39
N THR A 480 1.20 -8.12 38.21
CA THR A 480 2.66 -8.33 38.19
C THR A 480 3.04 -9.45 39.14
N SER A 481 2.05 -10.26 39.58
CA SER A 481 2.33 -11.38 40.46
C SER A 481 3.36 -12.29 39.75
N PRO A 482 4.44 -12.68 40.46
CA PRO A 482 5.42 -13.59 39.89
C PRO A 482 4.75 -14.92 39.62
N VAL A 483 4.72 -15.31 38.35
CA VAL A 483 4.19 -16.60 37.90
C VAL A 483 5.37 -17.53 37.68
N GLU A 484 5.34 -18.68 38.35
CA GLU A 484 6.29 -19.75 38.10
C GLU A 484 5.92 -20.47 36.79
N VAL A 485 6.79 -20.34 35.79
CA VAL A 485 6.65 -20.99 34.49
C VAL A 485 7.58 -22.19 34.45
N THR A 486 7.02 -23.37 34.21
CA THR A 486 7.77 -24.61 34.00
C THR A 486 8.00 -24.82 32.51
N LEU A 487 9.26 -24.88 32.12
CA LEU A 487 9.65 -25.21 30.75
C LEU A 487 10.16 -26.64 30.69
N THR A 488 9.67 -27.42 29.75
CA THR A 488 10.11 -28.80 29.51
C THR A 488 10.69 -28.92 28.11
N HIS A 489 11.92 -29.41 28.00
CA HIS A 489 12.55 -29.65 26.72
C HIS A 489 11.82 -30.79 25.99
N ALA A 490 11.49 -30.56 24.73
CA ALA A 490 10.58 -31.41 23.97
C ALA A 490 11.18 -32.78 23.61
N VAL A 491 12.51 -32.93 23.68
CA VAL A 491 13.24 -34.12 23.23
C VAL A 491 13.80 -34.94 24.40
N ASP A 492 14.55 -34.33 25.32
CA ASP A 492 15.18 -35.04 26.45
C ASP A 492 14.33 -35.02 27.74
N GLY A 493 13.23 -34.26 27.77
CA GLY A 493 12.32 -34.19 28.91
C GLY A 493 12.87 -33.42 30.12
N THR A 494 14.05 -32.81 30.03
CA THR A 494 14.59 -31.95 31.10
C THR A 494 13.69 -30.75 31.33
N SER A 495 13.60 -30.26 32.56
CA SER A 495 12.73 -29.13 32.89
C SER A 495 13.39 -28.12 33.79
N CYS A 496 13.21 -26.83 33.49
CA CYS A 496 13.59 -25.73 34.36
C CYS A 496 12.36 -24.91 34.77
N LYS A 497 12.43 -24.29 35.94
CA LYS A 497 11.41 -23.39 36.45
C LYS A 497 11.97 -21.98 36.50
N VAL A 498 11.22 -21.03 35.97
CA VAL A 498 11.60 -19.61 35.99
C VAL A 498 10.44 -18.77 36.51
N SER A 499 10.76 -17.74 37.27
CA SER A 499 9.77 -16.78 37.78
C SER A 499 9.76 -15.55 36.90
N VAL A 500 8.59 -15.23 36.34
CA VAL A 500 8.37 -14.06 35.49
C VAL A 500 7.03 -13.40 35.82
N PRO A 501 6.88 -12.07 35.69
CA PRO A 501 5.59 -11.40 35.87
C PRO A 501 4.46 -11.98 35.01
N ALA A 502 3.21 -12.03 35.49
CA ALA A 502 2.09 -12.67 34.77
C ALA A 502 1.79 -12.04 33.39
N ASN A 503 2.11 -10.76 33.19
CA ASN A 503 1.98 -10.05 31.92
C ASN A 503 3.20 -10.16 30.98
N SER A 504 4.21 -10.97 31.35
CA SER A 504 5.45 -11.14 30.58
C SER A 504 5.25 -11.72 29.19
N THR A 505 6.20 -11.44 28.31
CA THR A 505 6.25 -11.99 26.95
C THR A 505 7.07 -13.28 26.89
N VAL A 506 6.96 -14.00 25.77
CA VAL A 506 7.81 -15.16 25.45
C VAL A 506 9.30 -14.78 25.45
N LEU A 507 9.66 -13.56 25.04
CA LEU A 507 11.03 -13.06 25.13
C LEU A 507 11.54 -12.97 26.57
N ASP A 508 10.71 -12.50 27.50
CA ASP A 508 11.07 -12.34 28.91
C ASP A 508 11.26 -13.71 29.57
N VAL A 509 10.40 -14.67 29.26
CA VAL A 509 10.55 -16.07 29.68
C VAL A 509 11.86 -16.65 29.14
N ARG A 510 12.17 -16.42 27.87
CA ARG A 510 13.41 -16.92 27.25
C ARG A 510 14.66 -16.31 27.90
N ARG A 511 14.62 -15.01 28.22
CA ARG A 511 15.69 -14.33 28.97
C ARG A 511 15.86 -14.92 30.37
N ALA A 512 14.76 -15.17 31.09
CA ALA A 512 14.81 -15.78 32.41
C ALA A 512 15.38 -17.21 32.37
N VAL A 513 15.03 -18.00 31.35
CA VAL A 513 15.58 -19.35 31.15
C VAL A 513 17.06 -19.30 30.82
N MET A 514 17.48 -18.45 29.88
CA MET A 514 18.88 -18.25 29.54
C MET A 514 19.73 -17.90 30.78
N ALA A 515 19.22 -17.00 31.63
CA ALA A 515 19.86 -16.63 32.88
C ALA A 515 19.95 -17.83 33.86
N ALA A 516 18.91 -18.66 33.94
CA ALA A 516 18.86 -19.83 34.81
C ALA A 516 19.81 -20.97 34.36
N ILE A 517 20.00 -21.15 33.05
CA ILE A 517 20.84 -22.23 32.47
C ILE A 517 22.24 -21.73 32.03
N GLY A 518 22.59 -20.47 32.28
CA GLY A 518 23.88 -19.88 31.93
C GLY A 518 24.14 -19.73 30.42
N GLN A 519 23.09 -19.66 29.60
CA GLN A 519 23.20 -19.50 28.15
C GLN A 519 23.17 -18.02 27.73
N THR A 520 23.95 -17.67 26.72
CA THR A 520 24.11 -16.26 26.27
C THR A 520 23.47 -15.98 24.92
N LYS A 521 23.03 -17.02 24.20
CA LYS A 521 22.48 -16.91 22.84
C LYS A 521 20.98 -17.22 22.84
N LEU A 522 20.18 -16.23 22.43
CA LEU A 522 18.73 -16.35 22.27
C LEU A 522 18.31 -17.44 21.26
N SER A 523 19.18 -17.77 20.30
CA SER A 523 18.93 -18.83 19.31
C SER A 523 18.92 -20.24 19.91
N GLU A 524 19.52 -20.44 21.09
CA GLU A 524 19.66 -21.76 21.72
C GLU A 524 18.43 -22.17 22.53
N VAL A 525 17.58 -21.21 22.91
CA VAL A 525 16.37 -21.46 23.71
C VAL A 525 15.13 -21.16 22.89
N LYS A 526 14.61 -22.14 22.16
CA LYS A 526 13.43 -21.92 21.31
C LYS A 526 12.16 -22.40 22.00
N ILE A 527 11.28 -21.49 22.37
CA ILE A 527 9.99 -21.84 22.99
C ILE A 527 9.01 -22.26 21.89
N VAL A 528 8.42 -23.44 22.05
CA VAL A 528 7.53 -24.07 21.07
C VAL A 528 6.20 -24.49 21.70
N LYS A 529 5.17 -24.54 20.87
CA LYS A 529 3.87 -25.15 21.16
C LYS A 529 3.68 -26.38 20.29
N LYS A 530 3.10 -27.45 20.86
CA LYS A 530 2.74 -28.64 20.10
C LYS A 530 1.48 -28.36 19.27
N SER A 531 1.56 -28.56 17.95
CA SER A 531 0.46 -28.43 17.00
C SER A 531 0.32 -29.74 16.22
N GLY A 532 -0.59 -30.61 16.66
CA GLY A 532 -0.72 -31.97 16.12
C GLY A 532 0.51 -32.84 16.42
N GLN A 533 1.14 -33.38 15.37
CA GLN A 533 2.42 -34.11 15.45
C GLN A 533 3.67 -33.22 15.36
N ALA A 534 3.52 -31.92 15.05
CA ALA A 534 4.64 -30.99 14.85
C ALA A 534 4.77 -29.97 15.99
N PHE A 535 5.93 -29.30 16.06
CA PHE A 535 6.19 -28.19 16.97
C PHE A 535 6.20 -26.86 16.22
N GLN A 536 5.43 -25.88 16.70
CA GLN A 536 5.38 -24.51 16.19
C GLN A 536 6.10 -23.58 17.16
N SER A 537 6.91 -22.66 16.65
CA SER A 537 7.64 -21.70 17.49
C SER A 537 6.75 -20.55 17.92
N LEU A 538 6.83 -20.16 19.20
CA LEU A 538 6.16 -18.95 19.68
C LEU A 538 6.99 -17.71 19.33
N THR A 539 6.31 -16.60 19.09
CA THR A 539 6.96 -15.32 18.77
C THR A 539 7.32 -14.55 20.03
N ASP A 540 8.37 -13.76 19.95
CA ASP A 540 8.94 -13.01 21.08
C ASP A 540 7.96 -12.04 21.73
N SER A 541 7.10 -11.41 20.92
CA SER A 541 6.11 -10.43 21.35
C SER A 541 4.84 -11.05 21.93
N GLU A 542 4.68 -12.38 21.87
CA GLU A 542 3.49 -13.06 22.38
C GLU A 542 3.47 -13.01 23.92
N LYS A 543 2.35 -12.57 24.51
CA LYS A 543 2.15 -12.58 25.97
C LYS A 543 1.91 -14.00 26.49
N LEU A 544 2.30 -14.24 27.75
CA LEU A 544 2.07 -15.52 28.43
C LEU A 544 0.59 -15.88 28.51
N ASN A 545 -0.32 -14.90 28.64
CA ASN A 545 -1.77 -15.11 28.68
C ASN A 545 -2.18 -16.24 29.65
N GLY A 546 -1.55 -16.32 30.83
CA GLY A 546 -1.81 -17.35 31.85
C GLY A 546 -1.14 -18.71 31.61
N ARG A 547 -0.27 -18.87 30.61
CA ARG A 547 0.47 -20.11 30.36
C ARG A 547 1.60 -20.29 31.38
N THR A 548 1.48 -21.29 32.25
CA THR A 548 2.50 -21.66 33.23
C THR A 548 3.33 -22.88 32.83
N SER A 549 2.98 -23.52 31.72
CA SER A 549 3.71 -24.67 31.17
C SER A 549 4.02 -24.45 29.69
N LEU A 550 5.30 -24.48 29.34
CA LEU A 550 5.80 -24.26 27.98
C LEU A 550 6.79 -25.36 27.59
N LYS A 551 6.95 -25.58 26.29
CA LYS A 551 7.97 -26.50 25.77
C LYS A 551 9.11 -25.74 25.13
N THR A 552 10.32 -26.26 25.24
CA THR A 552 11.49 -25.71 24.56
C THR A 552 12.10 -26.72 23.61
N MET A 553 12.80 -26.23 22.59
CA MET A 553 13.73 -26.99 21.77
C MET A 553 15.04 -26.24 21.67
N GLY A 554 16.15 -26.97 21.55
CA GLY A 554 17.49 -26.41 21.44
C GLY A 554 18.39 -26.98 22.52
N CYS A 555 18.89 -26.14 23.42
CA CYS A 555 19.77 -26.58 24.50
C CYS A 555 19.02 -27.35 25.60
N PRO A 556 19.66 -28.37 26.22
CA PRO A 556 19.13 -29.03 27.41
C PRO A 556 18.88 -28.04 28.54
N LEU A 557 17.87 -28.32 29.38
CA LEU A 557 17.47 -27.46 30.50
C LEU A 557 18.05 -27.91 31.87
N GLY A 558 19.00 -28.85 31.86
CA GLY A 558 19.56 -29.51 33.04
C GLY A 558 21.00 -29.12 33.35
#